data_AF-A0A914RR29-F1
#
_entry.id   AF-A0A914RR29-F1
#
_cell.length_a   1.000
_cell.length_b   1.000
_cell.length_c   1.000
_cell.angle_alpha   90.00
_cell.angle_beta   90.00
_cell.angle_gamma   90.00
#
_symmetry.space_group_name_H-M   'P 1'
#
loop_
_entity.id
_entity.type
_entity.pdbx_description
1 polymer ?
#
loop_
_entity_poly.entity_id
_entity_poly.type
_entity_poly.pdbx_seq_one_letter_code
_entity_poly.pdbx_strand_id
1 'polypeptide(L)'
;MVEEGLNPKFLVRESFYLNKFYVLMDETFWLEGLQMQVVVSSPPDFFNHFDRRKFEAMMNEFENTEFTMKHNATMFWLDAYEMKLNEELNELKIPL
;
A
#
# COMPACT_ATOMS: atom_id res chain seq x y z
N MET A 1 -33.32 -9.10 -6.50
CA MET A 1 -31.95 -9.65 -6.46
C MET A 1 -31.45 -9.44 -5.05
N VAL A 2 -30.84 -10.44 -4.41
CA VAL A 2 -30.27 -10.27 -3.06
C VAL A 2 -28.91 -9.62 -3.22
N GLU A 3 -28.67 -8.50 -2.54
CA GLU A 3 -27.35 -7.86 -2.48
C GLU A 3 -26.47 -8.60 -1.47
N GLU A 4 -25.25 -8.96 -1.88
CA GLU A 4 -24.26 -9.58 -1.00
C GLU A 4 -23.54 -8.52 -0.16
N GLY A 5 -23.25 -8.87 1.10
CA GLY A 5 -22.46 -8.05 2.03
C GLY A 5 -23.24 -7.60 3.26
N LEU A 6 -22.63 -7.74 4.44
CA LEU A 6 -23.17 -7.25 5.70
C LEU A 6 -22.46 -5.96 6.09
N ASN A 7 -23.12 -4.81 5.88
CA ASN A 7 -22.54 -3.53 6.31
C ASN A 7 -22.69 -3.35 7.84
N PRO A 8 -21.60 -3.08 8.58
CA PRO A 8 -21.65 -2.85 10.03
C PRO A 8 -22.66 -1.80 10.48
N LYS A 9 -22.99 -0.80 9.64
CA LYS A 9 -24.00 0.22 9.96
C LYS A 9 -25.39 -0.37 10.24
N PHE A 10 -25.72 -1.51 9.64
CA PHE A 10 -26.99 -2.21 9.86
C PHE A 10 -27.02 -3.04 11.14
N LEU A 11 -25.86 -3.24 11.79
CA LEU A 11 -25.75 -3.99 13.05
C LEU A 11 -25.88 -3.10 14.29
N VAL A 12 -25.99 -1.79 14.11
CA VAL A 12 -26.02 -0.80 15.19
C VAL A 12 -27.34 -0.05 15.17
N ARG A 13 -27.93 0.22 16.35
CA ARG A 13 -29.14 1.05 16.46
C ARG A 13 -28.81 2.47 16.00
N GLU A 14 -29.70 3.09 15.23
CA GLU A 14 -29.49 4.44 14.70
C GLU A 14 -29.16 5.50 15.77
N SER A 15 -29.75 5.35 16.96
CA SER A 15 -29.55 6.25 18.10
C SER A 15 -28.19 6.11 18.80
N PHE A 16 -27.40 5.10 18.45
CA PHE A 16 -26.12 4.82 19.09
C PHE A 16 -25.02 5.66 18.44
N TYR A 17 -24.09 6.17 19.26
CA TYR A 17 -23.08 7.13 18.77
C TYR A 17 -22.18 6.59 17.66
N LEU A 18 -21.91 5.26 17.62
CA LEU A 18 -21.11 4.64 16.57
C LEU A 18 -21.80 4.68 15.19
N ASN A 19 -23.13 4.82 15.12
CA ASN A 19 -23.81 4.93 13.83
C ASN A 19 -23.30 6.16 13.04
N LYS A 20 -23.14 7.30 13.73
CA LYS A 20 -22.57 8.52 13.13
C LYS A 20 -21.14 8.30 12.64
N PHE A 21 -20.34 7.54 13.40
CA PHE A 21 -18.98 7.19 12.99
C PHE A 21 -18.98 6.36 11.70
N TYR A 22 -19.81 5.31 11.60
CA TYR A 22 -19.87 4.49 10.38
C TYR A 22 -20.36 5.26 9.16
N VAL A 23 -21.35 6.14 9.31
CA VAL A 23 -21.81 7.02 8.22
C VAL A 23 -20.68 7.94 7.74
N LEU A 24 -19.96 8.59 8.66
CA LEU A 24 -18.84 9.46 8.31
C LEU A 24 -17.69 8.69 7.63
N MET A 25 -17.41 7.47 8.08
CA MET A 25 -16.41 6.59 7.46
C MET A 25 -16.78 6.23 6.02
N ASP A 26 -18.04 5.86 5.77
CA ASP A 26 -18.58 5.50 4.46
C ASP A 26 -18.58 6.70 3.49
N GLU A 27 -18.97 7.89 3.98
CA GLU A 27 -19.11 9.10 3.18
C GLU A 27 -17.78 9.82 2.91
N THR A 28 -16.84 9.79 3.87
CA THR A 28 -15.66 10.69 3.86
C THR A 28 -14.34 9.94 3.71
N PHE A 29 -14.19 8.80 4.40
CA PHE A 29 -12.89 8.12 4.53
C PHE A 29 -12.73 6.91 3.61
N TRP A 30 -13.75 6.54 2.84
CA TRP A 30 -13.66 5.38 1.95
C TRP A 30 -12.53 5.52 0.92
N LEU A 31 -12.26 6.76 0.45
CA LEU A 31 -11.23 7.08 -0.54
C LEU A 31 -9.80 6.86 0.00
N GLU A 32 -9.59 7.05 1.30
CA GLU A 32 -8.33 6.83 2.01
C GLU A 32 -8.49 5.59 2.91
N GLY A 33 -8.83 4.47 2.26
CA GLY A 33 -9.17 3.21 2.93
C GLY A 33 -8.07 2.66 3.85
N LEU A 34 -8.30 1.45 4.36
CA LEU A 34 -7.36 0.80 5.28
C LEU A 34 -6.02 0.53 4.61
N GLN A 35 -4.93 0.69 5.37
CA GLN A 35 -3.60 0.34 4.92
C GLN A 35 -3.48 -1.18 4.72
N MET A 36 -3.13 -1.60 3.50
CA MET A 36 -2.79 -2.99 3.19
C MET A 36 -1.31 -3.24 3.48
N GLN A 37 -1.00 -4.41 4.05
CA GLN A 37 0.38 -4.88 4.23
C GLN A 37 0.59 -6.16 3.43
N VAL A 38 1.57 -6.16 2.54
CA VAL A 38 1.97 -7.33 1.76
C VAL A 38 3.30 -7.84 2.32
N VAL A 39 3.32 -9.09 2.74
CA VAL A 39 4.52 -9.74 3.29
C VAL A 39 5.01 -10.79 2.33
N VAL A 40 6.28 -10.68 1.94
CA VAL A 40 6.93 -11.63 1.03
C VAL A 40 7.63 -12.69 1.87
N SER A 41 7.16 -13.94 1.78
CA SER A 41 7.68 -15.06 2.57
C SER A 41 9.03 -15.58 2.10
N SER A 42 9.32 -15.47 0.80
CA SER A 42 10.59 -15.86 0.17
C SER A 42 11.10 -14.66 -0.63
N PRO A 43 12.05 -13.87 -0.07
CA PRO A 43 12.51 -12.67 -0.73
C PRO A 43 13.28 -13.01 -2.02
N PRO A 44 13.15 -12.19 -3.08
CA PRO A 44 13.95 -12.34 -4.28
C PRO A 44 15.43 -12.00 -4.00
N ASP A 45 16.32 -12.47 -4.86
CA ASP A 45 17.70 -12.01 -4.85
C ASP A 45 17.77 -10.59 -5.47
N PHE A 46 17.87 -9.58 -4.61
CA PHE A 46 17.97 -8.18 -5.06
C PHE A 46 19.33 -7.82 -5.68
N PHE A 47 20.33 -8.70 -5.66
CA PHE A 47 21.56 -8.52 -6.46
C PHE A 47 21.36 -8.99 -7.90
N ASN A 48 20.41 -9.90 -8.14
CA ASN A 48 20.07 -10.37 -9.47
C ASN A 48 19.11 -9.39 -10.17
N HIS A 49 19.62 -8.71 -11.19
CA HIS A 49 18.86 -7.77 -12.03
C HIS A 49 17.59 -8.36 -12.69
N PHE A 50 17.51 -9.68 -12.88
CA PHE A 50 16.31 -10.33 -13.39
C PHE A 50 15.23 -10.47 -12.32
N ASP A 51 15.61 -10.88 -11.10
CA ASP A 51 14.68 -11.06 -9.99
C ASP A 51 14.18 -9.71 -9.46
N ARG A 52 15.03 -8.68 -9.46
CA ARG A 52 14.61 -7.28 -9.20
C ARG A 52 13.53 -6.81 -10.15
N ARG A 53 13.73 -6.95 -11.46
CA ARG A 53 12.75 -6.51 -12.46
C ARG A 53 11.42 -7.25 -12.33
N LYS A 54 11.44 -8.52 -11.96
CA LYS A 54 10.20 -9.27 -11.66
C LYS A 54 9.50 -8.72 -10.43
N PHE A 55 10.26 -8.41 -9.37
CA PHE A 55 9.71 -7.83 -8.16
C PHE A 55 9.12 -6.43 -8.40
N GLU A 56 9.82 -5.58 -9.15
CA GLU A 56 9.32 -4.27 -9.59
C GLU A 56 8.02 -4.39 -10.39
N ALA A 57 7.93 -5.36 -11.31
CA ALA A 57 6.72 -5.61 -12.06
C ALA A 57 5.54 -6.01 -11.15
N MET A 58 5.78 -6.90 -10.18
CA MET A 58 4.77 -7.28 -9.18
C MET A 58 4.33 -6.08 -8.34
N MET A 59 5.27 -5.25 -7.85
CA MET A 59 4.94 -4.03 -7.12
C MET A 59 4.10 -3.08 -7.96
N ASN A 60 4.47 -2.87 -9.22
CA ASN A 60 3.74 -2.03 -10.15
C ASN A 60 2.30 -2.55 -10.39
N GLU A 61 2.09 -3.86 -10.43
CA GLU A 61 0.75 -4.46 -10.51
C GLU A 61 -0.09 -4.19 -9.25
N PHE A 62 0.51 -4.22 -8.05
CA PHE A 62 -0.18 -3.87 -6.80
C PHE A 62 -0.53 -2.38 -6.70
N GLU A 63 0.34 -1.50 -7.21
CA GLU A 63 0.18 -0.06 -7.05
C GLU A 63 -0.77 0.57 -8.06
N ASN A 64 -0.86 0.02 -9.26
CA ASN A 64 -1.61 0.60 -10.38
C ASN A 64 -3.00 -0.03 -10.56
N THR A 65 -3.76 -0.09 -9.48
CA THR A 65 -5.18 -0.47 -9.51
C THR A 65 -6.07 0.76 -9.29
N GLU A 66 -7.37 0.62 -9.54
CA GLU A 66 -8.35 1.68 -9.25
C GLU A 66 -8.57 1.93 -7.74
N PHE A 67 -8.12 0.99 -6.89
CA PHE A 67 -8.31 1.01 -5.44
C PHE A 67 -7.07 1.47 -4.66
N THR A 68 -5.95 1.69 -5.36
CA THR A 68 -4.65 1.97 -4.73
C THR A 68 -4.17 3.37 -5.09
N MET A 69 -3.47 4.01 -4.16
CA MET A 69 -3.02 5.40 -4.28
C MET A 69 -1.70 5.56 -5.06
N LYS A 70 -1.34 4.56 -5.89
CA LYS A 70 -0.08 4.47 -6.65
C LYS A 70 1.17 4.49 -5.76
N HIS A 71 2.33 4.49 -6.41
CA HIS A 71 3.64 4.40 -5.77
C HIS A 71 3.90 5.44 -4.68
N ASN A 72 3.34 6.64 -4.79
CA ASN A 72 3.52 7.70 -3.78
C ASN A 72 3.01 7.32 -2.38
N ALA A 73 2.05 6.40 -2.29
CA ALA A 73 1.50 5.94 -1.02
C ALA A 73 2.09 4.60 -0.56
N THR A 74 2.96 3.98 -1.38
CA THR A 74 3.62 2.73 -1.02
C THR A 74 4.82 3.01 -0.14
N MET A 75 4.84 2.39 1.03
CA MET A 75 6.01 2.40 1.89
C MET A 75 6.86 1.17 1.59
N PHE A 76 7.93 1.34 0.82
CA PHE A 76 8.89 0.30 0.51
C PHE A 76 10.33 0.75 0.83
N TRP A 77 11.08 -0.10 1.53
CA TRP A 77 12.39 0.28 2.07
C TRP A 77 13.49 0.29 1.02
N LEU A 78 13.37 -0.51 -0.06
CA LEU A 78 14.44 -0.68 -1.04
C LEU A 78 14.66 0.60 -1.84
N ASP A 79 13.59 1.32 -2.21
CA ASP A 79 13.70 2.59 -2.95
C ASP A 79 14.49 3.63 -2.13
N ALA A 80 14.19 3.73 -0.84
CA ALA A 80 14.92 4.59 0.09
C ALA A 80 16.39 4.17 0.26
N TYR A 81 16.64 2.86 0.28
CA TYR A 81 17.99 2.30 0.37
C TYR A 81 18.80 2.59 -0.91
N GLU A 82 18.21 2.39 -2.09
CA GLU A 82 18.86 2.67 -3.38
C GLU A 82 19.13 4.17 -3.57
N MET A 83 18.18 5.02 -3.19
CA MET A 83 18.38 6.46 -3.16
C MET A 83 19.59 6.81 -2.29
N LYS A 84 19.68 6.19 -1.11
CA LYS A 84 20.80 6.44 -0.20
C LYS A 84 22.15 6.01 -0.77
N LEU A 85 22.22 4.83 -1.38
CA LEU A 85 23.45 4.35 -2.05
C LEU A 85 23.88 5.28 -3.20
N ASN A 86 22.92 5.78 -3.97
CA ASN A 86 23.18 6.72 -5.06
C ASN A 86 23.70 8.06 -4.54
N GLU A 87 23.17 8.58 -3.43
CA GLU A 87 23.71 9.78 -2.76
C GLU A 87 25.16 9.55 -2.31
N GLU A 88 25.46 8.43 -1.66
CA GLU A 88 26.80 8.11 -1.16
C GLU A 88 27.84 7.98 -2.29
N LEU A 89 27.44 7.34 -3.39
CA LEU A 89 28.29 7.19 -4.57
C LEU A 89 28.54 8.53 -5.26
N ASN A 90 27.48 9.30 -5.53
CA ASN A 90 27.56 10.46 -6.42
C ASN A 90 27.96 11.74 -5.70
N GLU A 91 27.48 11.95 -4.48
CA GLU A 91 27.71 13.19 -3.72
C GLU A 91 28.92 13.07 -2.80
N LEU A 92 29.03 11.94 -2.10
CA LEU A 92 30.09 11.72 -1.11
C LEU A 92 31.32 11.02 -1.69
N LYS A 93 31.23 10.52 -2.94
CA LYS A 93 32.29 9.77 -3.65
C LYS A 93 32.83 8.60 -2.83
N ILE A 94 31.98 8.01 -1.99
CA ILE A 94 32.32 6.81 -1.23
C ILE A 94 32.18 5.63 -2.19
N PRO A 95 33.23 4.82 -2.41
CA PRO A 95 33.12 3.64 -3.25
C PRO A 95 32.18 2.62 -2.62
N LEU A 96 31.29 2.07 -3.46
CA LEU A 96 30.36 0.98 -3.13
C LEU A 96 31.08 -0.37 -3.00
#